data_AF-A0A3P6V429-F1
#
_entry.id   AF-A0A3P6V429-F1
#
_cell.length_a   1.000
_cell.length_b   1.000
_cell.length_c   1.000
_cell.angle_alpha   90.00
_cell.angle_beta   90.00
_cell.angle_gamma   90.00
#
_symmetry.space_group_name_H-M   'P 1'
#
loop_
_entity.id
_entity.type
_entity.pdbx_description
1 polymer ?
#
loop_
_entity_poly.entity_id
_entity_poly.type
_entity_poly.pdbx_seq_one_letter_code
_entity_poly.pdbx_strand_id
1 'polypeptide(L)'
;MCGTRKIHRNAVLSLSLDQFFVETLPRAREVGQSYVTSVFTTLIALLASIRVVLKHCPRLVLCNGPGTCIPICFVAGFVQLFMRKRTALVFVESICRTQTLSLSGKILYYCHLARVIVQWPELLKVYPRAEYLGLLS
;
A
#
# COMPACT_ATOMS: atom_id res chain seq x y z
N MET A 1 6.34 11.54 -30.31
CA MET A 1 7.75 11.35 -29.88
C MET A 1 7.76 11.08 -28.38
N CYS A 2 7.82 9.80 -28.02
CA CYS A 2 7.73 9.32 -26.64
C CYS A 2 9.13 9.27 -26.04
N GLY A 3 9.43 10.17 -25.09
CA GLY A 3 10.71 10.19 -24.38
C GLY A 3 10.70 9.20 -23.23
N THR A 4 11.39 8.08 -23.39
CA THR A 4 11.72 7.14 -22.31
C THR A 4 12.69 7.80 -21.32
N ARG A 5 12.18 8.26 -20.17
CA ARG A 5 13.04 8.68 -19.05
C ARG A 5 13.71 7.44 -18.46
N LYS A 6 15.02 7.30 -18.69
CA LYS A 6 15.89 6.36 -17.98
C LYS A 6 15.76 6.59 -16.48
N ILE A 7 15.27 5.60 -15.75
CA ILE A 7 15.27 5.57 -14.30
C ILE A 7 16.73 5.38 -13.86
N HIS A 8 17.33 6.42 -13.27
CA HIS A 8 18.68 6.37 -12.72
C HIS A 8 18.74 5.35 -11.56
N ARG A 9 19.47 4.27 -11.77
CA ARG A 9 19.71 3.17 -10.80
C ARG A 9 20.50 3.54 -9.54
N ASN A 10 20.89 4.81 -9.34
CA ASN A 10 21.89 5.20 -8.33
C ASN A 10 21.34 5.93 -7.09
N ALA A 11 20.02 6.07 -6.92
CA ALA A 11 19.46 6.92 -5.86
C ALA A 11 19.29 6.24 -4.48
N VAL A 12 19.56 4.94 -4.35
CA VAL A 12 19.28 4.19 -3.09
C VAL A 12 20.45 4.27 -2.09
N LEU A 13 21.66 4.63 -2.52
CA LEU A 13 22.88 4.46 -1.74
C LEU A 13 23.29 5.65 -0.84
N SER A 14 22.43 6.66 -0.64
CA SER A 14 22.79 7.84 0.18
C SER A 14 21.62 8.43 0.97
N LEU A 15 20.84 7.61 1.68
CA LEU A 15 19.93 8.14 2.71
C LEU A 15 20.76 8.41 3.97
N SER A 16 21.05 9.68 4.27
CA SER A 16 21.58 10.06 5.59
C SER A 16 20.53 9.75 6.67
N LEU A 17 20.96 9.46 7.89
CA LEU A 17 20.07 9.10 9.00
C LEU A 17 18.99 10.17 9.28
N ASP A 18 19.20 11.41 8.85
CA ASP A 18 18.26 12.53 8.99
C ASP A 18 17.13 12.54 7.95
N GLN A 19 17.15 11.63 6.96
CA GLN A 19 16.18 11.63 5.83
C GLN A 19 15.00 10.66 6.01
N PHE A 20 14.96 9.89 7.10
CA PHE A 20 13.84 8.99 7.38
C PHE A 20 13.37 9.09 8.83
N PHE A 21 12.07 8.87 9.02
CA PHE A 21 11.43 8.75 10.33
C PHE A 21 10.77 7.37 10.41
N VAL A 22 10.91 6.72 11.55
CA VAL A 22 10.32 5.41 11.81
C VAL A 22 9.18 5.58 12.81
N GLU A 23 7.97 5.21 12.40
CA GLU A 23 6.79 5.18 13.26
C GLU A 23 6.31 3.73 13.38
N THR A 24 5.97 3.31 14.60
CA THR A 24 5.49 1.96 14.86
C THR A 24 3.97 1.93 14.81
N LEU A 25 3.41 0.96 14.08
CA LEU A 25 1.98 0.72 14.00
C LEU A 25 1.65 -0.68 14.51
N PRO A 26 0.56 -0.84 15.29
CA PRO A 26 0.14 -2.15 15.74
C PRO A 26 -0.29 -2.99 14.54
N ARG A 27 -0.07 -4.30 14.64
CA ARG A 27 -0.44 -5.24 13.60
C ARG A 27 -1.96 -5.34 13.51
N ALA A 28 -2.52 -5.24 12.30
CA ALA A 28 -3.98 -5.36 12.13
C ALA A 28 -4.51 -6.77 12.45
N ARG A 29 -3.68 -7.80 12.25
CA ARG A 29 -4.03 -9.19 12.49
C ARG A 29 -2.77 -10.01 12.79
N GLU A 30 -2.86 -10.87 13.80
CA GLU A 30 -1.82 -11.87 14.08
C GLU A 30 -1.96 -13.14 13.24
N VAL A 31 -0.83 -13.84 13.05
CA VAL A 31 -0.81 -15.08 12.29
C VAL A 31 -1.65 -16.13 13.03
N GLY A 32 -2.63 -16.70 12.34
CA GLY A 32 -3.55 -17.70 12.93
C GLY A 32 -4.72 -17.13 13.73
N GLN A 33 -4.86 -15.80 13.85
CA GLN A 33 -5.99 -15.18 14.53
C GLN A 33 -7.32 -15.44 13.80
N SER A 34 -8.41 -15.62 14.54
CA SER A 34 -9.76 -15.72 13.96
C SER A 34 -10.13 -14.44 13.21
N TYR A 35 -10.87 -14.55 12.10
CA TYR A 35 -11.31 -13.40 11.32
C TYR A 35 -12.14 -12.40 12.14
N VAL A 36 -12.93 -12.88 13.10
CA VAL A 36 -13.79 -12.03 13.94
C VAL A 36 -12.95 -11.18 14.89
N THR A 37 -12.01 -11.80 15.62
CA THR A 37 -11.12 -11.06 16.53
C THR A 37 -10.16 -10.15 15.77
N SER A 38 -9.84 -10.51 14.52
CA SER A 38 -9.02 -9.67 13.63
C SER A 38 -9.69 -8.33 13.30
N VAL A 39 -11.02 -8.24 13.32
CA VAL A 39 -11.72 -6.96 13.07
C VAL A 39 -11.39 -5.96 14.18
N PHE A 40 -11.42 -6.38 15.44
CA PHE A 40 -11.10 -5.51 16.57
C PHE A 40 -9.66 -5.01 16.55
N THR A 41 -8.70 -5.91 16.29
CA THR A 41 -7.28 -5.51 16.15
C THR A 41 -7.05 -4.61 14.95
N THR A 42 -7.80 -4.80 13.86
CA THR A 42 -7.77 -3.89 12.70
C THR A 42 -8.32 -2.51 13.04
N LEU A 43 -9.38 -2.41 13.84
CA LEU A 43 -9.91 -1.12 14.30
C LEU A 43 -8.90 -0.36 15.18
N ILE A 44 -8.18 -1.06 16.06
CA ILE A 44 -7.10 -0.46 16.85
C ILE A 44 -5.99 0.08 15.92
N ALA A 45 -5.59 -0.71 14.92
CA ALA A 45 -4.63 -0.27 13.91
C ALA A 45 -5.14 0.90 13.07
N LEU A 46 -6.45 0.98 12.82
CA LEU A 46 -7.09 2.10 12.13
C LEU A 46 -6.94 3.40 12.94
N LEU A 47 -7.26 3.37 14.23
CA LEU A 47 -7.12 4.54 15.12
C LEU A 47 -5.66 5.01 15.21
N ALA A 48 -4.72 4.08 15.34
CA ALA A 48 -3.29 4.41 15.31
C ALA A 48 -2.88 5.04 13.96
N SER A 49 -3.41 4.52 12.85
CA SER A 49 -3.13 5.04 11.51
C SER A 49 -3.64 6.48 11.31
N ILE A 50 -4.77 6.86 11.92
CA ILE A 50 -5.29 8.25 11.88
C ILE A 50 -4.23 9.21 12.42
N ARG A 51 -3.63 8.90 13.56
CA ARG A 51 -2.61 9.75 14.18
C ARG A 51 -1.40 9.94 13.27
N VAL A 52 -0.91 8.84 12.67
CA VAL A 52 0.28 8.86 11.79
C VAL A 52 0.00 9.64 10.50
N VAL A 53 -1.13 9.37 9.84
CA VAL A 53 -1.48 10.03 8.58
C VAL A 53 -1.69 11.53 8.77
N LEU A 54 -2.36 11.95 9.84
CA LEU A 54 -2.57 13.37 10.12
C LEU A 54 -1.25 14.09 10.48
N LYS A 55 -0.38 13.43 11.25
CA LYS A 55 0.93 13.97 11.64
C LYS A 55 1.85 14.21 10.44
N HIS A 56 1.95 13.24 9.54
CA HIS A 56 2.90 13.30 8.42
C HIS A 56 2.30 13.82 7.10
N CYS A 57 0.98 13.80 6.94
CA CYS A 57 0.27 14.23 5.72
C CYS A 57 0.95 13.75 4.43
N PRO A 58 1.11 12.42 4.23
CA PRO A 58 1.90 11.88 3.13
C PRO A 58 1.30 12.26 1.77
N ARG A 59 2.16 12.56 0.78
CA ARG A 59 1.75 12.75 -0.63
C ARG A 59 1.67 11.42 -1.39
N LEU A 60 2.35 10.39 -0.92
CA LEU A 60 2.38 9.04 -1.46
C LEU A 60 2.39 8.05 -0.30
N VAL A 61 1.49 7.07 -0.35
CA VAL A 61 1.55 5.87 0.48
C VAL A 61 1.87 4.72 -0.46
N LEU A 62 3.08 4.18 -0.31
CA LEU A 62 3.52 2.97 -0.98
C LEU A 62 3.45 1.83 0.03
N CYS A 63 2.73 0.78 -0.30
CA CYS A 63 2.60 -0.38 0.57
C CYS A 63 2.67 -1.68 -0.21
N ASN A 64 3.21 -2.69 0.45
CA ASN A 64 3.29 -4.08 0.04
C ASN A 64 2.83 -4.89 1.28
N GLY A 65 2.08 -5.98 1.10
CA GLY A 65 1.35 -6.65 2.20
C GLY A 65 2.22 -7.00 3.42
N PRO A 66 1.69 -6.95 4.67
CA PRO A 66 0.50 -7.68 5.13
C PRO A 66 -0.68 -6.78 5.55
N GLY A 67 -1.74 -7.36 6.13
CA GLY A 67 -3.05 -6.72 6.40
C GLY A 67 -3.05 -5.34 7.07
N THR A 68 -1.97 -4.96 7.77
CA THR A 68 -1.78 -3.62 8.35
C THR A 68 -1.74 -2.49 7.32
N CYS A 69 -1.45 -2.77 6.04
CA CYS A 69 -1.54 -1.76 4.99
C CYS A 69 -2.97 -1.24 4.76
N ILE A 70 -3.99 -2.06 5.04
CA ILE A 70 -5.40 -1.72 4.85
C ILE A 70 -5.82 -0.49 5.69
N PRO A 71 -5.68 -0.49 7.03
CA PRO A 71 -6.08 0.67 7.83
C PRO A 71 -5.36 1.96 7.41
N ILE A 72 -4.06 1.89 7.09
CA ILE A 72 -3.30 3.07 6.64
C ILE A 72 -3.86 3.62 5.33
N CYS A 73 -4.11 2.75 4.34
CA CYS A 73 -4.64 3.18 3.04
C CYS A 73 -6.05 3.75 3.16
N PHE A 74 -6.91 3.13 3.97
CA PHE A 74 -8.26 3.62 4.24
C PHE A 74 -8.23 5.01 4.88
N VAL A 75 -7.42 5.19 5.93
CA VAL A 75 -7.28 6.48 6.60
C VAL A 75 -6.71 7.53 5.66
N ALA A 76 -5.64 7.22 4.94
CA ALA A 76 -5.04 8.15 3.98
C ALA A 76 -6.02 8.55 2.88
N GLY A 77 -6.81 7.60 2.37
CA GLY A 77 -7.87 7.81 1.38
C GLY A 77 -9.06 8.61 1.91
N PHE A 78 -9.37 8.49 3.21
CA PHE A 78 -10.42 9.26 3.86
C PHE A 78 -9.97 10.68 4.19
N VAL A 79 -8.80 10.84 4.81
CA VAL A 79 -8.24 12.14 5.21
C VAL A 79 -8.04 13.08 4.02
N GLN A 80 -7.64 12.56 2.85
CA GLN A 80 -7.52 13.38 1.65
C GLN A 80 -8.84 14.02 1.19
N LEU A 81 -10.00 13.41 1.48
CA LEU A 81 -11.31 13.98 1.17
C LEU A 81 -11.57 15.25 2.00
N PHE A 82 -11.14 15.26 3.27
CA PHE A 82 -11.32 16.40 4.17
C PHE A 82 -10.23 17.47 3.99
N MET A 83 -8.98 17.06 3.75
CA MET A 83 -7.85 17.99 3.68
C MET A 83 -7.64 18.63 2.30
N ARG A 84 -8.40 18.23 1.26
CA ARG A 84 -8.22 18.65 -0.15
C ARG A 84 -6.79 18.43 -0.70
N LYS A 85 -5.97 17.62 -0.03
CA LYS A 85 -4.64 17.20 -0.48
C LYS A 85 -4.78 15.89 -1.23
N ARG A 86 -4.11 15.72 -2.36
CA ARG A 86 -4.12 14.45 -3.10
C ARG A 86 -3.01 13.54 -2.59
N THR A 87 -3.39 12.40 -2.03
CA THR A 87 -2.47 11.34 -1.62
C THR A 87 -2.51 10.23 -2.66
N ALA A 88 -1.37 9.94 -3.29
CA ALA A 88 -1.25 8.79 -4.16
C ALA A 88 -1.21 7.52 -3.30
N LEU A 89 -2.16 6.60 -3.50
CA LEU A 89 -2.16 5.29 -2.84
C LEU A 89 -1.71 4.25 -3.86
N VAL A 90 -0.61 3.58 -3.56
CA VAL A 90 -0.01 2.55 -4.43
C VAL A 90 0.21 1.29 -3.60
N PHE A 91 -0.41 0.21 -4.04
CA PHE A 91 -0.23 -1.12 -3.48
C PHE A 91 0.56 -1.97 -4.46
N VAL A 92 1.73 -2.43 -4.05
CA VAL A 92 2.56 -3.36 -4.82
C VAL A 92 2.31 -4.76 -4.32
N GLU A 93 1.74 -5.60 -5.16
CA GLU A 93 1.50 -6.99 -4.83
C GLU A 93 2.82 -7.77 -4.72
N SER A 94 2.83 -8.77 -3.86
CA SER A 94 3.96 -9.65 -3.63
C SER A 94 4.31 -10.45 -4.89
N ILE A 95 5.60 -10.64 -5.14
CA ILE A 95 6.10 -11.43 -6.28
C ILE A 95 5.64 -12.89 -6.23
N CYS A 96 5.38 -13.44 -5.05
CA CYS A 96 4.90 -14.82 -4.89
C CYS A 96 3.45 -15.03 -5.37
N ARG A 97 2.72 -13.95 -5.67
CA ARG A 97 1.32 -14.01 -6.13
C ARG A 97 1.28 -13.96 -7.65
N THR A 98 1.32 -15.14 -8.27
CA THR A 98 1.29 -15.31 -9.73
C THR A 98 -0.13 -15.40 -10.28
N GLN A 99 -1.05 -16.04 -9.54
CA GLN A 99 -2.38 -16.39 -10.05
C GLN A 99 -3.52 -15.55 -9.44
N THR A 100 -3.40 -15.14 -8.17
CA THR A 100 -4.44 -14.39 -7.47
C THR A 100 -3.85 -13.31 -6.58
N LEU A 101 -4.56 -12.19 -6.43
CA LEU A 101 -4.20 -11.13 -5.49
C LEU A 101 -4.30 -11.63 -4.03
N SER A 102 -3.46 -11.08 -3.17
CA SER A 102 -3.57 -11.25 -1.71
C SER A 102 -4.91 -10.74 -1.20
N LEU A 103 -5.34 -11.16 0.00
CA LEU A 103 -6.60 -10.65 0.57
C LEU A 103 -6.58 -9.12 0.68
N SER A 104 -5.46 -8.54 1.09
CA SER A 104 -5.27 -7.09 1.15
C SER A 104 -5.33 -6.46 -0.24
N GLY A 105 -4.65 -7.05 -1.22
CA GLY A 105 -4.70 -6.61 -2.62
C GLY A 105 -6.12 -6.65 -3.18
N LYS A 106 -6.89 -7.71 -2.90
CA LYS A 106 -8.31 -7.82 -3.27
C LYS A 106 -9.14 -6.71 -2.65
N ILE A 107 -9.00 -6.46 -1.34
CA ILE A 107 -9.74 -5.39 -0.65
C ILE A 107 -9.42 -4.04 -1.30
N LEU A 108 -8.14 -3.68 -1.46
CA LEU A 108 -7.75 -2.40 -2.05
C LEU A 108 -8.19 -2.25 -3.51
N TYR A 109 -8.12 -3.35 -4.28
CA TYR A 109 -8.59 -3.40 -5.65
C TYR A 109 -10.10 -3.18 -5.73
N TYR A 110 -10.92 -3.95 -5.01
CA TYR A 110 -12.37 -3.84 -5.09
C TYR A 110 -12.92 -2.56 -4.47
N CYS A 111 -12.27 -2.04 -3.42
CA CYS A 111 -12.64 -0.76 -2.81
C CYS A 111 -12.18 0.47 -3.62
N HIS A 112 -11.44 0.29 -4.73
CA HIS A 112 -10.91 1.38 -5.56
C HIS A 112 -10.06 2.40 -4.78
N LEU A 113 -9.39 1.95 -3.71
CA LEU A 113 -8.64 2.82 -2.82
C LEU A 113 -7.23 3.08 -3.32
N ALA A 114 -6.59 2.08 -3.92
CA ALA A 114 -5.21 2.17 -4.35
C ALA A 114 -5.05 1.72 -5.79
N ARG A 115 -4.02 2.26 -6.46
CA ARG A 115 -3.49 1.68 -7.68
C ARG A 115 -2.77 0.40 -7.31
N VAL A 116 -3.23 -0.71 -7.87
CA VAL A 116 -2.69 -2.04 -7.59
C VAL A 116 -1.69 -2.39 -8.68
N ILE A 117 -0.43 -2.50 -8.30
CA ILE A 117 0.67 -2.90 -9.16
C ILE A 117 0.88 -4.41 -9.01
N VAL A 118 0.92 -5.11 -10.13
CA VAL A 118 1.16 -6.56 -10.21
C VAL A 118 2.46 -6.84 -10.96
N GLN A 119 3.10 -7.94 -10.60
CA GLN A 119 4.39 -8.37 -11.16
C GLN A 119 4.26 -9.51 -12.17
N TRP A 120 3.04 -10.03 -12.39
CA TRP A 120 2.75 -11.14 -13.28
C TRP A 120 1.66 -10.77 -14.28
N PRO A 121 1.84 -11.02 -15.59
CA PRO A 121 0.85 -10.68 -16.61
C PRO A 121 -0.43 -11.51 -16.50
N GLU A 122 -0.38 -12.70 -15.91
CA GLU A 122 -1.55 -13.57 -15.70
C GLU A 122 -2.60 -12.88 -14.83
N LEU A 123 -2.18 -12.07 -13.85
CA LEU A 123 -3.09 -11.32 -12.99
C LEU A 123 -3.87 -10.26 -13.75
N LEU A 124 -3.34 -9.69 -14.84
CA LEU A 124 -4.09 -8.71 -15.64
C LEU A 124 -5.30 -9.32 -16.33
N LYS A 125 -5.26 -10.62 -16.65
CA LYS A 125 -6.40 -11.33 -17.24
C LYS A 125 -7.58 -11.40 -16.27
N VAL A 126 -7.29 -11.50 -14.96
CA VAL A 126 -8.30 -11.61 -13.90
C VAL A 126 -8.65 -10.22 -13.32
N TYR A 127 -7.68 -9.32 -13.26
CA TYR A 127 -7.77 -8.00 -12.64
C TYR A 127 -7.33 -6.92 -13.64
N PRO A 128 -8.17 -6.57 -14.63
CA PRO A 128 -7.80 -5.68 -15.73
C PRO A 128 -7.50 -4.24 -15.30
N ARG A 129 -7.90 -3.84 -14.09
CA ARG A 129 -7.62 -2.50 -13.53
C ARG A 129 -6.27 -2.43 -12.83
N ALA A 130 -5.57 -3.55 -12.68
CA ALA A 130 -4.24 -3.57 -12.11
C ALA A 130 -3.21 -3.09 -13.15
N GLU A 131 -2.08 -2.58 -12.68
CA GLU A 131 -0.98 -2.11 -13.52
C GLU A 131 0.15 -3.14 -13.47
N TYR A 132 0.54 -3.69 -14.62
CA TYR A 132 1.71 -4.56 -14.72
C TYR A 132 2.96 -3.74 -15.01
N LEU A 133 3.93 -3.79 -14.11
CA LEU A 133 5.22 -3.09 -14.28
C LEU A 133 6.41 -4.05 -14.47
N GLY A 134 6.14 -5.34 -14.63
CA GLY A 134 7.18 -6.37 -14.68
C GLY A 134 7.73 -6.75 -13.31
N LEU A 135 8.86 -7.44 -13.34
CA LEU A 135 9.54 -7.93 -12.14
C LEU A 135 10.21 -6.75 -11.42
N LEU A 136 9.74 -6.43 -10.21
CA LEU A 136 10.29 -5.38 -9.38
C LEU A 136 11.31 -6.01 -8.42
N SER A 137 12.50 -6.34 -8.94
CA SER A 137 13.66 -6.87 -8.19
C SER A 137 14.75 -5.82 -7.98
#